data_AF-A0A4Q3W096-F1
#
_entry.id   AF-A0A4Q3W096-F1
#
_cell.length_a   1.000
_cell.length_b   1.000
_cell.length_c   1.000
_cell.angle_alpha   90.00
_cell.angle_beta   90.00
_cell.angle_gamma   90.00
#
_symmetry.space_group_name_H-M   'P 1'
#
loop_
_entity.id
_entity.type
_entity.pdbx_description
1 polymer ?
#
loop_
_entity_poly.entity_id
_entity_poly.type
_entity_poly.pdbx_seq_one_letter_code
_entity_poly.pdbx_strand_id
1 'polypeptide(L)'
;FLKKQLWYSTAADMEHLRNFWMKNLNEHPDFSPNYIVPNMCSIIRCLSNGKGFSIVPDFLCSEALVEGRIKIVWEGIEPLEDLLYFGTRKKTMYQKEIDLLQNLFKKKWNSRVENHNI
;
A
#
# COMPACT_ATOMS: atom_id res chain seq x y z
N PHE A 1 -13.91 18.37 -3.82
CA PHE A 1 -12.94 18.67 -2.74
C PHE A 1 -11.63 17.89 -2.90
N LEU A 2 -11.67 16.55 -3.00
CA LEU A 2 -10.48 15.68 -3.11
C LEU A 2 -9.54 15.99 -4.29
N LYS A 3 -10.10 16.32 -5.47
CA LYS A 3 -9.35 16.71 -6.68
C LYS A 3 -8.44 17.95 -6.49
N LYS A 4 -8.67 18.76 -5.45
CA LYS A 4 -7.90 19.98 -5.14
C LYS A 4 -6.81 19.76 -4.09
N GLN A 5 -6.68 18.54 -3.55
CA GLN A 5 -5.72 18.22 -2.51
C GLN A 5 -4.35 17.88 -3.10
N LEU A 6 -3.31 17.87 -2.26
CA LEU A 6 -1.99 17.38 -2.66
C LEU A 6 -2.01 15.85 -2.72
N TRP A 7 -1.63 15.28 -3.86
CA TRP A 7 -1.59 13.84 -4.08
C TRP A 7 -0.16 13.35 -4.30
N TYR A 8 0.18 12.28 -3.57
CA TYR A 8 1.42 11.54 -3.71
C TYR A 8 1.14 10.21 -4.40
N SER A 9 1.98 9.85 -5.36
CA SER A 9 1.92 8.55 -6.03
C SER A 9 3.33 8.10 -6.44
N THR A 10 3.45 6.85 -6.87
CA THR A 10 4.65 6.36 -7.55
C THR A 10 4.43 6.35 -9.06
N ALA A 11 5.50 6.23 -9.84
CA ALA A 11 5.38 6.09 -11.29
C ALA A 11 4.60 4.82 -11.70
N ALA A 12 4.65 3.76 -10.88
CA ALA A 12 3.98 2.50 -11.15
C ALA A 12 2.51 2.49 -10.68
N ASP A 13 2.16 3.25 -9.65
CA ASP A 13 0.85 3.15 -8.97
C ASP A 13 -0.23 4.08 -9.52
N MET A 14 0.02 4.72 -10.67
CA MET A 14 -1.01 5.52 -11.35
C MET A 14 -2.24 4.69 -11.71
N GLU A 15 -2.04 3.41 -11.99
CA GLU A 15 -3.14 2.48 -12.24
C GLU A 15 -3.97 2.21 -10.98
N HIS A 16 -3.33 2.01 -9.82
CA HIS A 16 -4.05 1.82 -8.55
C HIS A 16 -4.89 3.05 -8.18
N LEU A 17 -4.36 4.27 -8.38
CA LEU A 17 -5.13 5.50 -8.21
C LEU A 17 -6.34 5.53 -9.14
N ARG A 18 -6.14 5.23 -10.43
CA ARG A 18 -7.23 5.23 -11.41
C ARG A 18 -8.30 4.19 -11.08
N ASN A 19 -7.89 2.98 -10.71
CA ASN A 19 -8.79 1.89 -10.36
C ASN A 19 -9.60 2.21 -9.11
N PHE A 20 -8.97 2.79 -8.08
CA PHE A 20 -9.68 3.23 -6.88
C PHE A 20 -10.74 4.29 -7.19
N TRP A 21 -10.40 5.30 -8.00
CA TRP A 21 -11.34 6.35 -8.39
C TRP A 21 -12.52 5.81 -9.19
N MET A 22 -12.24 4.95 -10.17
CA MET A 22 -13.31 4.30 -10.94
C MET A 22 -14.20 3.44 -10.05
N LYS A 23 -13.63 2.63 -9.15
CA LYS A 23 -14.39 1.70 -8.31
C LYS A 23 -15.22 2.42 -7.23
N ASN A 24 -14.69 3.50 -6.66
CA ASN A 24 -15.29 4.14 -5.48
C ASN A 24 -16.05 5.43 -5.78
N LEU A 25 -15.72 6.10 -6.87
CA LEU A 25 -16.33 7.38 -7.27
C LEU A 25 -17.04 7.30 -8.62
N ASN A 26 -16.94 6.16 -9.33
CA ASN A 26 -17.48 5.96 -10.68
C ASN A 26 -17.05 7.06 -11.66
N GLU A 27 -15.85 7.61 -11.42
CA GLU A 27 -15.26 8.70 -12.19
C GLU A 27 -13.80 8.39 -12.50
N HIS A 28 -13.33 8.83 -13.67
CA HIS A 28 -11.91 8.91 -13.94
C HIS A 28 -11.31 10.11 -13.20
N PRO A 29 -10.15 9.95 -12.54
CA PRO A 29 -9.44 11.09 -12.00
C PRO A 29 -9.01 11.99 -13.17
N ASP A 30 -9.52 13.21 -13.18
CA ASP A 30 -9.20 14.29 -14.13
C ASP A 30 -8.00 15.13 -13.68
N PHE A 31 -7.24 14.64 -12.70
CA PHE A 31 -6.04 15.26 -12.16
C PHE A 31 -4.88 14.26 -12.10
N SER A 32 -3.66 14.79 -12.14
CA SER A 32 -2.44 14.04 -11.90
C SER A 32 -1.93 14.25 -10.47
N PRO A 33 -1.28 13.26 -9.85
CA PRO A 33 -0.61 13.46 -8.57
C PRO A 33 0.44 14.57 -8.63
N ASN A 34 0.48 15.40 -7.60
CA ASN A 34 1.41 16.52 -7.49
C ASN A 34 2.85 16.07 -7.29
N TYR A 35 3.03 14.93 -6.61
CA TYR A 35 4.34 14.39 -6.26
C TYR A 35 4.47 12.95 -6.71
N ILE A 36 5.44 12.70 -7.59
CA ILE A 36 5.87 11.37 -7.99
C ILE A 36 7.13 11.02 -7.20
N VAL A 37 7.02 10.02 -6.32
CA VAL A 37 8.12 9.58 -5.45
C VAL A 37 8.55 8.16 -5.82
N PRO A 38 9.78 7.73 -5.45
CA PRO A 38 10.35 6.50 -5.99
C PRO A 38 9.67 5.21 -5.52
N ASN A 39 8.95 5.22 -4.39
CA ASN A 39 8.23 4.07 -3.86
C ASN A 39 7.19 4.47 -2.78
N MET A 40 6.30 3.55 -2.45
CA MET A 40 5.25 3.74 -1.44
C MET A 40 5.79 4.01 -0.02
N CYS A 41 6.95 3.45 0.36
CA CYS A 41 7.57 3.77 1.65
C CYS A 41 7.95 5.26 1.74
N SER A 42 8.33 5.87 0.62
CA SER A 42 8.62 7.30 0.54
C SER A 42 7.35 8.14 0.68
N ILE A 43 6.23 7.68 0.10
CA ILE A 43 4.91 8.29 0.30
C ILE A 43 4.58 8.35 1.80
N ILE A 44 4.70 7.22 2.51
CA ILE A 44 4.38 7.15 3.94
C ILE A 44 5.24 8.13 4.74
N ARG A 45 6.54 8.25 4.43
CA ARG A 45 7.44 9.21 5.08
C ARG A 45 7.06 10.67 4.78
N CYS A 46 6.67 10.98 3.55
CA CYS A 46 6.20 12.32 3.18
C CYS A 46 4.90 12.66 3.91
N LEU A 47 3.95 11.73 3.98
CA LEU A 47 2.68 11.92 4.68
C LEU A 47 2.87 12.02 6.20
N SER A 48 3.81 11.26 6.77
CA SER A 48 4.13 11.32 8.21
C SER A 48 4.63 12.70 8.66
N ASN A 49 5.28 13.45 7.77
CA ASN A 49 5.91 14.74 8.09
C ASN A 49 5.23 15.91 7.36
N GLY A 50 4.10 15.67 6.69
CA GLY A 50 3.53 16.61 5.73
C GLY A 50 2.02 16.52 5.64
N LYS A 51 1.47 17.08 4.56
CA LYS A 51 0.03 17.06 4.28
C LYS A 51 -0.20 16.61 2.85
N GLY A 52 -1.16 15.71 2.67
CA GLY A 52 -1.58 15.23 1.37
C GLY A 52 -2.31 13.91 1.48
N PHE A 53 -2.57 13.32 0.33
CA PHE A 53 -3.30 12.08 0.16
C PHE A 53 -2.52 11.14 -0.73
N SER A 54 -2.73 9.85 -0.52
CA SER A 54 -2.24 8.81 -1.39
C SER A 54 -3.12 7.58 -1.23
N ILE A 55 -3.08 6.70 -2.22
CA ILE A 55 -3.63 5.36 -2.13
C ILE A 55 -2.44 4.43 -1.96
N VAL A 56 -2.42 3.74 -0.84
CA VAL A 56 -1.35 2.80 -0.49
C VAL A 56 -1.99 1.53 0.06
N PRO A 57 -1.39 0.36 -0.19
CA PRO A 57 -1.75 -0.87 0.48
C PRO A 57 -1.62 -0.75 2.00
N ASP A 58 -2.60 -1.31 2.71
CA ASP A 58 -2.70 -1.38 4.16
C ASP A 58 -1.43 -1.94 4.84
N PHE A 59 -0.85 -2.99 4.27
CA PHE A 59 0.27 -3.72 4.85
C PHE A 59 1.55 -2.88 4.91
N LEU A 60 1.68 -1.87 4.05
CA LEU A 60 2.81 -0.95 4.03
C LEU A 60 2.66 0.15 5.05
N CYS A 61 1.43 0.56 5.36
CA CYS A 61 1.15 1.74 6.16
C CYS A 61 0.72 1.43 7.60
N SER A 62 0.44 0.16 7.91
CA SER A 62 0.08 -0.36 9.25
C SER A 62 0.87 0.23 10.43
N GLU A 63 2.19 0.19 10.39
CA GLU A 63 3.04 0.73 11.47
C GLU A 63 2.84 2.24 11.66
N ALA A 64 2.81 3.00 10.56
CA ALA A 64 2.62 4.44 10.60
C ALA A 64 1.19 4.83 11.03
N LEU A 65 0.20 3.96 10.80
CA LEU A 65 -1.17 4.12 11.30
C LEU A 65 -1.24 3.89 12.82
N VAL A 66 -0.64 2.81 13.32
CA VAL A 66 -0.60 2.48 14.75
C VAL A 66 0.12 3.57 15.54
N GLU A 67 1.20 4.11 14.98
CA GLU A 67 1.96 5.22 15.58
C GLU A 67 1.27 6.59 15.41
N GLY A 68 0.13 6.66 14.72
CA GLY A 68 -0.62 7.91 14.49
C GLY A 68 0.09 8.92 13.59
N ARG A 69 1.14 8.50 12.86
CA ARG A 69 1.87 9.37 11.92
C ARG A 69 1.07 9.68 10.66
N ILE A 70 0.17 8.77 10.29
CA ILE A 70 -0.78 8.95 9.20
C ILE A 70 -2.16 8.50 9.68
N LYS A 71 -3.20 8.81 8.90
CA LYS A 71 -4.57 8.41 9.20
C LYS A 71 -5.27 7.86 7.96
N ILE A 72 -6.13 6.88 8.17
CA ILE A 72 -7.07 6.43 7.14
C ILE A 72 -8.10 7.54 6.96
N VAL A 73 -8.32 7.93 5.71
CA VAL A 73 -9.41 8.85 5.33
C VAL A 73 -10.57 8.07 4.74
N TRP A 74 -10.27 7.00 4.01
CA TRP A 74 -11.23 6.10 3.39
C TRP A 74 -10.55 4.79 2.98
N GLU A 75 -11.23 3.67 3.22
CA GLU A 75 -10.77 2.31 2.88
C GLU A 75 -11.30 1.82 1.52
N GLY A 76 -12.19 2.59 0.89
CA GLY A 76 -12.98 2.15 -0.27
C GLY A 76 -14.27 1.43 0.13
N ILE A 77 -15.09 1.12 -0.86
CA ILE A 77 -16.35 0.36 -0.73
C ILE A 77 -16.06 -1.15 -0.73
N GLU A 78 -15.06 -1.56 -1.51
CA GLU A 78 -14.57 -2.93 -1.54
C GLU A 78 -13.04 -2.93 -1.51
N PRO A 79 -12.40 -3.63 -0.55
CA PRO A 79 -10.95 -3.73 -0.50
C PRO A 79 -10.41 -4.38 -1.79
N LEU A 80 -9.33 -3.83 -2.31
CA LEU A 80 -8.58 -4.43 -3.42
C LEU A 80 -7.58 -5.41 -2.81
N GLU A 81 -7.79 -6.72 -3.03
CA GLU A 81 -6.87 -7.75 -2.58
C GLU A 81 -5.80 -8.02 -3.65
N ASP A 82 -4.56 -7.68 -3.36
CA ASP A 82 -3.41 -8.03 -4.20
C ASP A 82 -2.75 -9.32 -3.72
N LEU A 83 -2.70 -10.34 -4.59
CA LEU A 83 -2.07 -11.61 -4.27
C LEU A 83 -0.54 -11.54 -4.48
N LEU A 84 0.21 -11.68 -3.39
CA LEU A 84 1.68 -11.68 -3.42
C LEU A 84 2.23 -13.10 -3.63
N TYR A 85 3.21 -13.22 -4.54
CA TYR A 85 3.89 -14.48 -4.83
C TYR A 85 5.37 -14.43 -4.39
N PHE A 86 5.88 -15.56 -3.89
CA PHE A 86 7.32 -15.74 -3.67
C PHE A 86 8.00 -16.26 -4.95
N GLY A 87 8.69 -15.38 -5.67
CA GLY A 87 9.55 -15.76 -6.79
C GLY A 87 10.90 -16.28 -6.30
N THR A 88 11.19 -17.57 -6.52
CA THR A 88 12.47 -18.18 -6.11
C THR A 88 13.05 -19.07 -7.20
N ARG A 89 14.38 -19.26 -7.18
CA ARG A 89 15.06 -20.17 -8.11
C ARG A 89 14.81 -21.61 -7.69
N LYS A 90 14.24 -22.43 -8.58
CA LYS A 90 13.86 -23.84 -8.33
C LYS A 90 15.00 -24.75 -7.83
N LYS A 91 16.25 -24.46 -8.20
CA LYS A 91 17.44 -25.17 -7.72
C LYS A 91 18.43 -24.16 -7.15
N THR A 92 18.58 -24.16 -5.84
CA THR A 92 19.46 -23.24 -5.12
C THR A 92 20.05 -23.96 -3.90
N MET A 93 21.30 -23.64 -3.57
CA MET A 93 21.92 -24.13 -2.33
C MET A 93 21.35 -23.45 -1.08
N TYR A 94 20.65 -22.31 -1.26
CA TYR A 94 20.08 -21.49 -0.19
C TYR A 94 18.62 -21.84 0.14
N GLN A 95 18.19 -23.08 -0.10
CA GLN A 95 16.79 -23.46 0.08
C GLN A 95 16.34 -23.28 1.54
N LYS A 96 17.22 -23.60 2.50
CA LYS A 96 16.92 -23.47 3.94
C LYS A 96 16.67 -22.01 4.35
N GLU A 97 17.47 -21.09 3.84
CA GLU A 97 17.35 -19.65 4.10
C GLU A 97 16.09 -19.08 3.45
N ILE A 98 15.77 -19.53 2.23
CA ILE A 98 14.53 -19.17 1.54
C ILE A 98 13.31 -19.65 2.34
N ASP A 99 13.31 -20.90 2.81
CA ASP A 99 12.21 -21.45 3.61
C ASP A 99 12.04 -20.68 4.93
N LEU A 100 13.16 -20.34 5.59
CA LEU A 100 13.15 -19.49 6.79
C LEU A 100 12.51 -18.13 6.51
N LEU A 101 12.93 -17.45 5.44
CA LEU A 101 12.37 -16.16 5.04
C LEU A 101 10.88 -16.27 4.74
N GLN A 102 10.46 -17.27 3.96
CA GLN A 102 9.04 -17.49 3.65
C GLN A 102 8.20 -17.70 4.91
N ASN A 103 8.71 -18.49 5.87
CA ASN A 103 8.03 -18.72 7.14
C ASN A 103 7.93 -17.43 7.97
N LEU A 104 8.98 -16.62 8.02
CA LEU A 104 8.96 -15.32 8.70
C LEU A 104 7.94 -14.37 8.08
N PHE A 105 7.89 -14.29 6.74
CA PHE A 105 6.91 -13.47 6.04
C PHE A 105 5.48 -13.96 6.29
N LYS A 106 5.21 -15.27 6.19
CA LYS A 106 3.89 -15.86 6.48
C LYS A 106 3.46 -15.58 7.91
N LYS A 107 4.35 -15.74 8.90
CA LYS A 107 4.04 -15.46 10.30
C LYS A 107 3.69 -13.99 10.50
N LYS A 108 4.51 -13.07 9.97
CA LYS A 108 4.26 -11.63 10.06
C LYS A 108 2.96 -11.22 9.38
N TRP A 109 2.58 -11.89 8.29
CA TRP A 109 1.33 -11.63 7.57
C TRP A 109 0.11 -12.20 8.30
N ASN A 110 0.15 -13.45 8.76
CA ASN A 110 -0.96 -14.08 9.47
C ASN A 110 -1.29 -13.36 10.79
N SER A 111 -0.29 -12.89 11.53
CA SER A 111 -0.50 -12.07 12.72
C SER A 111 -1.17 -10.72 12.43
N ARG A 112 -1.26 -10.28 11.16
CA ARG A 112 -1.95 -9.04 10.75
C ARG A 112 -3.42 -9.27 10.38
N VAL A 113 -3.76 -10.45 9.86
CA VAL A 113 -5.15 -10.83 9.50
C VAL A 113 -6.02 -10.95 10.75
N GLU A 114 -5.47 -11.47 11.85
CA GLU A 114 -6.21 -11.59 13.11
C GLU A 114 -6.56 -10.23 13.76
N ASN A 115 -5.81 -9.17 13.46
CA ASN A 115 -6.03 -7.83 14.01
C ASN A 115 -7.03 -6.98 13.19
N HIS A 116 -7.47 -7.42 12.01
CA HIS A 116 -8.48 -6.74 11.18
C HIS A 116 -9.90 -7.31 11.34
N ASN A 117 -10.08 -8.30 12.23
CA ASN A 117 -11.38 -8.91 12.55
C ASN A 117 -12.02 -8.37 13.84
N ILE A 118 -11.68 -7.14 14.25
CA ILE A 118 -12.27 -6.46 15.42
C ILE A 118 -12.84 -5.12 15.00
#